data_AF-A0A7X9DFZ5-F1
#
_entry.id   AF-A0A7X9DFZ5-F1
#
_cell.length_a   1.000
_cell.length_b   1.000
_cell.length_c   1.000
_cell.angle_alpha   90.00
_cell.angle_beta   90.00
_cell.angle_gamma   90.00
#
_symmetry.space_group_name_H-M   'P 1'
#
loop_
_entity.id
_entity.type
_entity.pdbx_description
1 polymer ?
#
loop_
_entity_poly.entity_id
_entity_poly.type
_entity_poly.pdbx_seq_one_letter_code
_entity_poly.pdbx_strand_id
1 'polypeptide(L)' 'MKLTAWGNYPIVDAQVDYLESVESLKNLILSKQKLIAYGNGRSYGDQALNERVISTKK' A
#
# COMPACT_ATOMS: atom_id res chain seq x y z
N MET A 1 4.19 -3.50 -8.85
CA MET A 1 4.10 -2.09 -9.33
C MET A 1 5.18 -1.31 -8.63
N LYS A 2 5.96 -0.50 -9.34
CA LYS A 2 6.97 0.35 -8.69
C LYS A 2 6.28 1.52 -7.97
N LEU A 3 6.39 1.54 -6.65
CA LEU A 3 5.96 2.64 -5.79
C LEU A 3 7.17 3.41 -5.29
N THR A 4 7.01 4.72 -5.17
CA THR A 4 8.04 5.62 -4.68
C THR A 4 7.48 6.52 -3.60
N ALA A 5 8.34 6.97 -2.70
CA ALA A 5 8.01 8.15 -1.90
C ALA A 5 7.92 9.39 -2.80
N TRP A 6 7.40 10.49 -2.28
CA TRP A 6 7.18 11.71 -3.06
C TRP A 6 8.46 12.27 -3.71
N GLY A 7 9.61 12.06 -3.07
CA GLY A 7 10.93 12.43 -3.60
C GLY A 7 11.50 11.45 -4.64
N ASN A 8 10.70 10.53 -5.18
CA ASN A 8 11.12 9.44 -6.07
C ASN A 8 12.12 8.43 -5.48
N TYR A 9 12.33 8.46 -4.16
CA TYR A 9 13.17 7.51 -3.43
C TYR A 9 12.67 7.35 -1.97
N PRO A 10 12.67 6.14 -1.38
CA PRO A 10 13.08 4.88 -1.99
C PRO A 10 12.04 4.35 -3.00
N ILE A 11 12.45 3.37 -3.81
CA ILE A 11 11.62 2.70 -4.81
C ILE A 11 11.41 1.26 -4.35
N VAL A 12 10.16 0.80 -4.29
CA VAL A 12 9.80 -0.58 -3.93
C VAL A 12 8.95 -1.17 -5.04
N ASP A 13 9.18 -2.44 -5.39
CA ASP A 13 8.23 -3.19 -6.21
C ASP A 13 7.17 -3.83 -5.32
N ALA A 14 5.95 -3.33 -5.44
CA ALA A 14 4.86 -3.68 -4.53
C ALA A 14 3.73 -4.41 -5.27
N GLN A 15 3.19 -5.46 -4.64
CA GLN A 15 1.85 -5.94 -4.93
C GLN A 15 0.83 -4.92 -4.39
N VAL A 16 -0.09 -4.48 -5.24
CA VAL A 16 -1.10 -3.49 -4.87
C VAL A 16 -2.47 -4.16 -4.86
N ASP A 17 -3.08 -4.23 -3.68
CA ASP A 17 -4.48 -4.63 -3.53
C ASP A 17 -5.38 -3.39 -3.60
N TYR A 18 -6.52 -3.52 -4.27
CA TYR A 18 -7.54 -2.48 -4.36
C TYR A 18 -8.74 -2.85 -3.50
N LEU A 19 -9.30 -1.85 -2.82
CA LEU A 19 -10.44 -2.04 -1.93
C LEU A 19 -11.73 -2.21 -2.74
N GLU A 20 -12.25 -3.42 -2.77
CA GLU A 20 -13.55 -3.73 -3.41
C GLU A 20 -14.72 -3.58 -2.43
N SER A 21 -14.51 -3.95 -1.16
CA SER A 21 -15.50 -3.82 -0.10
C SER A 21 -14.86 -3.83 1.29
N VAL A 22 -15.63 -3.46 2.31
CA VAL A 22 -15.19 -3.56 3.71
C VAL A 22 -14.92 -5.01 4.11
N GLU A 23 -15.70 -5.96 3.57
CA GLU A 23 -15.55 -7.38 3.89
C GLU A 23 -14.27 -7.98 3.29
N SER A 24 -13.92 -7.62 2.04
CA SER A 24 -12.66 -8.06 1.44
C SER A 24 -11.44 -7.48 2.17
N LEU A 25 -11.51 -6.22 2.60
CA LEU A 25 -10.48 -5.62 3.47
C LEU A 25 -10.34 -6.37 4.80
N LYS A 26 -11.47 -6.68 5.46
CA LYS A 26 -11.48 -7.42 6.72
C LYS A 26 -10.81 -8.78 6.57
N ASN A 27 -11.17 -9.53 5.53
CA ASN A 27 -10.57 -10.83 5.24
C ASN A 27 -9.06 -10.72 4.98
N LEU A 28 -8.64 -9.68 4.26
CA LEU A 28 -7.22 -9.43 4.00
C LEU A 28 -6.44 -9.11 5.29
N ILE A 29 -6.97 -8.26 6.16
CA ILE A 29 -6.35 -7.96 7.47
C ILE A 29 -6.27 -9.22 8.35
N LEU A 30 -7.35 -10.02 8.37
CA LEU A 30 -7.41 -11.26 9.16
C LEU A 30 -6.48 -12.35 8.63
N SER A 31 -6.05 -12.28 7.36
CA SER A 31 -5.06 -13.20 6.79
C SER A 31 -3.65 -13.06 7.40
N LYS A 32 -3.42 -12.04 8.26
CA LYS A 32 -2.15 -11.75 8.95
C LYS A 32 -0.95 -11.53 8.02
N GLN A 33 -1.21 -11.13 6.78
CA GLN A 33 -0.14 -10.72 5.87
C GLN A 33 0.45 -9.38 6.30
N LYS A 34 1.74 -9.19 6.03
CA LYS A 34 2.39 -7.89 6.21
C LYS A 34 1.96 -6.98 5.06
N LEU A 35 1.25 -5.91 5.41
CA LEU A 35 0.79 -4.92 4.44
C LEU A 35 0.67 -3.56 5.12
N ILE A 36 0.65 -2.50 4.31
CA ILE A 36 0.36 -1.14 4.78
C ILE A 36 -0.57 -0.43 3.81
N ALA A 37 -1.33 0.55 4.31
CA ALA A 37 -2.13 1.41 3.45
C ALA A 37 -1.23 2.35 2.65
N TYR A 38 -1.48 2.46 1.34
CA TYR A 38 -0.85 3.43 0.45
C TYR A 38 -1.91 4.40 -0.07
N GLY A 39 -1.84 5.63 0.42
CA GLY A 39 -2.75 6.69 0.01
C GLY A 39 -2.25 7.43 -1.23
N ASN A 40 -2.16 8.75 -1.13
CA ASN A 40 -1.75 9.57 -2.25
C ASN A 40 -0.25 9.43 -2.60
N GLY A 41 0.60 8.87 -1.73
CA GLY A 41 2.04 8.78 -1.99
C GLY A 41 2.75 10.13 -1.89
N ARG A 42 2.29 11.00 -0.98
CA ARG A 42 2.86 12.34 -0.73
C ARG A 42 3.78 12.40 0.49
N SER A 43 3.97 11.27 1.16
CA SER A 43 5.01 11.12 2.18
C SER A 43 6.38 11.08 1.49
N TYR A 44 7.36 11.79 2.05
CA TYR A 44 8.74 11.77 1.55
C TYR A 44 9.55 10.55 2.01
N GLY A 45 9.12 9.90 3.09
CA GLY A 45 9.75 8.68 3.60
C GLY A 45 9.10 7.41 3.06
N ASP A 46 9.56 6.28 3.60
CA ASP A 46 9.09 4.93 3.31
C ASP A 46 7.88 4.50 4.15
N GLN A 47 7.28 5.41 4.94
CA GLN A 47 6.22 5.06 5.90
C GLN A 47 4.96 4.47 5.26
N ALA A 48 4.79 4.61 3.94
CA ALA A 48 3.67 4.03 3.19
C ALA A 48 4.13 2.96 2.18
N LEU A 49 5.42 2.65 2.12
CA LEU A 49 5.99 1.69 1.17
C LEU A 49 6.14 0.32 1.83
N ASN A 50 5.78 -0.72 1.08
CA ASN A 50 5.93 -2.11 1.46
C ASN A 50 5.90 -2.99 0.21
N GLU A 51 6.38 -4.23 0.29
CA GLU A 51 6.25 -5.23 -0.77
C GLU A 51 4.78 -5.54 -1.09
N ARG A 52 3.86 -5.31 -0.14
CA ARG A 52 2.42 -5.39 -0.35
C ARG A 52 1.69 -4.20 0.27
N VAL A 53 0.88 -3.52 -0.53
CA VAL A 53 0.12 -2.35 -0.08
C VAL A 53 -1.35 -2.43 -0.45
N ILE A 54 -2.19 -1.76 0.32
CA ILE A 54 -3.60 -1.54 -0.02
C ILE A 54 -3.76 -0.10 -0.50
N SER A 55 -4.19 0.09 -1.74
CA SER A 55 -4.49 1.41 -2.27
C SER A 55 -5.76 1.97 -1.61
N THR A 56 -5.63 3.15 -0.99
CA THR A 56 -6.76 3.91 -0.44
C THR A 56 -7.12 5.14 -1.29
N LYS A 57 -6.50 5.28 -2.48
CA LYS A 57 -6.93 6.26 -3.48
C LYS A 57 -8.34 5.94 -3.96
N LYS A 58 -9.14 7.00 -4.17
CA LYS A 58 -10.42 6.94 -4.86
C LYS A 58 -10.23 6.64 -6.34
#